data_AF-A0AA48ME02-F1
#
_entry.id   AF-A0AA48ME02-F1
#
_cell.length_a   1.000
_cell.length_b   1.000
_cell.length_c   1.000
_cell.angle_alpha   90.00
_cell.angle_beta   90.00
_cell.angle_gamma   90.00
#
_symmetry.space_group_name_H-M   'P 1'
#
loop_
_entity.id
_entity.type
_entity.pdbx_description
1 polymer ?
#
loop_
_entity_poly.entity_id
_entity_poly.type
_entity_poly.pdbx_seq_one_letter_code
_entity_poly.pdbx_strand_id
1 'polypeptide(L)'
;MGSLQSCGPFDCAKYGSRDLYNITSSAIQKWLPQANAAGKAYGMNPATLLAIASVETNGNPTAIDPTGSTYGIVQIGKDHLNAYNCAHGTSYTLSDLIGKGKIVDNTTTAVQVSFNILAQYLKAMTTKTSSFKLSATGWNGAMCGYSGSIAPYGSGCGNWPVPTKASGYGEAAYKLASAYSPWWINPNTGQASSFYFGDLKEAKSGALPVYTTVCFGP
;
A
#
# COMPACT_ATOMS: atom_id res chain seq x y z
N MET A 1 -15.77 -1.47 -18.29
CA MET A 1 -15.19 -2.61 -17.55
C MET A 1 -15.06 -2.17 -16.11
N GLY A 2 -15.34 -3.04 -15.13
CA GLY A 2 -15.27 -2.62 -13.74
C GLY A 2 -13.84 -2.31 -13.30
N SER A 3 -13.69 -1.37 -12.36
CA SER A 3 -12.40 -0.93 -11.84
C SER A 3 -12.41 -0.74 -10.31
N LEU A 4 -11.25 -0.94 -9.67
CA LEU A 4 -11.03 -0.52 -8.29
C LEU A 4 -10.74 0.97 -8.17
N GLN A 5 -10.39 1.66 -9.25
CA GLN A 5 -10.29 3.13 -9.25
C GLN A 5 -11.67 3.81 -9.17
N SER A 6 -12.75 3.05 -9.39
CA SER A 6 -14.12 3.54 -9.31
C SER A 6 -14.48 4.08 -7.92
N CYS A 7 -15.38 5.07 -7.90
CA CYS A 7 -15.89 5.71 -6.67
C CYS A 7 -17.17 5.05 -6.13
N GLY A 8 -17.49 3.88 -6.65
CA GLY A 8 -18.63 3.05 -6.28
C GLY A 8 -19.93 3.41 -7.02
N PRO A 9 -21.02 2.66 -6.78
CA PRO A 9 -21.09 1.52 -5.85
C PRO A 9 -20.25 0.32 -6.33
N PHE A 10 -19.81 -0.52 -5.39
CA PHE A 10 -19.03 -1.72 -5.67
C PHE A 10 -19.93 -2.94 -5.63
N ASP A 11 -19.92 -3.74 -6.69
CA ASP A 11 -20.82 -4.88 -6.84
C ASP A 11 -20.13 -5.95 -7.70
N CYS A 12 -19.84 -7.10 -7.09
CA CYS A 12 -19.15 -8.21 -7.73
C CYS A 12 -19.96 -8.82 -8.88
N ALA A 13 -21.29 -8.91 -8.74
CA ALA A 13 -22.16 -9.51 -9.75
C ALA A 13 -22.33 -8.57 -10.96
N LYS A 14 -22.35 -7.27 -10.72
CA LYS A 14 -22.58 -6.26 -11.77
C LYS A 14 -21.31 -5.81 -12.48
N TYR A 15 -20.22 -5.59 -11.74
CA TYR A 15 -19.00 -4.98 -12.27
C TYR A 15 -17.81 -5.95 -12.30
N GLY A 16 -17.98 -7.15 -11.76
CA GLY A 16 -16.94 -8.17 -11.65
C GLY A 16 -16.13 -8.04 -10.36
N SER A 17 -15.17 -8.95 -10.23
CA SER A 17 -14.33 -9.07 -9.04
C SER A 17 -12.95 -9.58 -9.39
N ARG A 18 -12.05 -9.51 -8.41
CA ARG A 18 -10.79 -10.27 -8.44
C ARG A 18 -10.48 -10.84 -7.06
N ASP A 19 -9.77 -11.95 -7.08
CA ASP A 19 -9.24 -12.57 -5.87
C ASP A 19 -7.84 -12.04 -5.57
N LEU A 20 -7.64 -11.71 -4.30
CA LEU A 20 -6.39 -11.19 -3.77
C LEU A 20 -5.91 -12.10 -2.65
N TYR A 21 -4.60 -12.30 -2.56
CA TYR A 21 -4.01 -13.01 -1.42
C TYR A 21 -4.29 -12.26 -0.12
N ASN A 22 -4.78 -12.94 0.91
CA ASN A 22 -4.89 -12.31 2.23
C ASN A 22 -3.51 -11.99 2.80
N ILE A 23 -3.46 -11.02 3.72
CA ILE A 23 -2.20 -10.52 4.29
C ILE A 23 -1.43 -11.59 5.10
N THR A 24 -2.12 -12.61 5.60
CA THR A 24 -1.53 -13.76 6.32
C THR A 24 -1.19 -14.94 5.40
N SER A 25 -1.43 -14.84 4.09
CA SER A 25 -1.03 -15.88 3.14
C SER A 25 0.49 -15.89 2.97
N SER A 26 1.10 -17.04 2.68
CA SER A 26 2.55 -17.15 2.48
C SER A 26 3.08 -16.25 1.34
N ALA A 27 2.26 -15.99 0.32
CA ALA A 27 2.61 -15.10 -0.79
C ALA A 27 2.82 -13.65 -0.34
N ILE A 28 2.13 -13.22 0.73
CA ILE A 28 2.21 -11.85 1.26
C ILE A 28 3.08 -11.78 2.51
N GLN A 29 2.84 -12.63 3.51
CA GLN A 29 3.49 -12.53 4.82
C GLN A 29 5.00 -12.82 4.78
N LYS A 30 5.52 -13.42 3.70
CA LYS A 30 6.98 -13.53 3.51
C LYS A 30 7.68 -12.15 3.50
N TRP A 31 6.94 -11.08 3.20
CA TRP A 31 7.43 -9.70 3.21
C TRP A 31 7.23 -8.97 4.55
N LEU A 32 6.78 -9.68 5.59
CA LEU A 32 6.61 -9.15 6.94
C LEU A 32 7.88 -8.47 7.49
N PRO A 33 9.12 -9.01 7.30
CA PRO A 33 10.32 -8.34 7.80
C PRO A 33 10.49 -6.94 7.22
N GLN A 34 10.28 -6.75 5.92
CA GLN A 34 10.41 -5.46 5.25
C GLN A 34 9.28 -4.52 5.63
N ALA A 35 8.05 -5.04 5.76
CA ALA A 35 6.90 -4.26 6.20
C ALA A 35 7.07 -3.78 7.65
N ASN A 36 7.60 -4.62 8.54
CA ASN A 36 7.92 -4.25 9.93
C ASN A 36 8.98 -3.16 9.97
N ALA A 37 10.08 -3.31 9.21
CA ALA A 37 11.14 -2.31 9.14
C ALA A 37 10.63 -0.95 8.65
N ALA A 38 9.84 -0.93 7.56
CA ALA A 38 9.24 0.30 7.04
C ALA A 38 8.19 0.88 8.01
N GLY A 39 7.36 0.03 8.61
CA GLY A 39 6.36 0.44 9.59
C GLY A 39 6.98 1.11 10.80
N LYS A 40 8.07 0.55 11.32
CA LYS A 40 8.86 1.12 12.42
C LYS A 40 9.50 2.45 12.04
N ALA A 41 10.07 2.55 10.84
CA ALA A 41 10.75 3.76 10.38
C ALA A 41 9.78 4.94 10.15
N TYR A 42 8.59 4.68 9.61
CA TYR A 42 7.66 5.73 9.19
C TYR A 42 6.36 5.79 10.02
N GLY A 43 6.24 4.97 11.06
CA GLY A 43 5.10 4.99 11.98
C GLY A 43 3.81 4.45 11.38
N MET A 44 3.89 3.53 10.42
CA MET A 44 2.72 2.86 9.81
C MET A 44 2.59 1.41 10.29
N ASN A 45 1.36 0.94 10.44
CA ASN A 45 1.11 -0.46 10.77
C ASN A 45 1.56 -1.34 9.57
N PRO A 46 2.45 -2.33 9.76
CA PRO A 46 2.93 -3.19 8.68
C PRO A 46 1.80 -3.89 7.89
N ALA A 47 0.65 -4.15 8.52
CA ALA A 47 -0.54 -4.71 7.88
C ALA A 47 -1.07 -3.83 6.73
N THR A 48 -0.95 -2.49 6.83
CA THR A 48 -1.36 -1.59 5.74
C THR A 48 -0.48 -1.76 4.51
N LEU A 49 0.83 -1.98 4.70
CA LEU A 49 1.79 -2.13 3.61
C LEU A 49 1.59 -3.47 2.88
N LEU A 50 1.39 -4.54 3.65
CA LEU A 50 1.07 -5.87 3.13
C LEU A 50 -0.27 -5.89 2.39
N ALA A 51 -1.27 -5.15 2.88
CA ALA A 51 -2.55 -5.02 2.19
C ALA A 51 -2.40 -4.35 0.82
N ILE A 52 -1.66 -3.24 0.74
CA ILE A 52 -1.38 -2.56 -0.54
C ILE A 52 -0.58 -3.47 -1.48
N ALA A 53 0.43 -4.18 -1.00
CA ALA A 53 1.16 -5.17 -1.80
C ALA A 53 0.26 -6.27 -2.39
N SER A 54 -0.73 -6.71 -1.62
CA SER A 54 -1.73 -7.66 -2.09
C SER A 54 -2.60 -7.07 -3.19
N VAL A 55 -3.17 -5.87 -2.96
CA VAL A 55 -4.01 -5.17 -3.94
C VAL A 55 -3.24 -4.87 -5.23
N GLU A 56 -2.00 -4.40 -5.14
CA GLU A 56 -1.25 -3.98 -6.33
C GLU A 56 -0.77 -5.15 -7.18
N THR A 57 -0.13 -6.15 -6.56
CA THR A 57 0.60 -7.17 -7.32
C THR A 57 0.42 -8.58 -6.79
N ASN A 58 -0.49 -8.80 -5.83
CA ASN A 58 -0.61 -10.07 -5.12
C ASN A 58 0.75 -10.51 -4.51
N GLY A 59 1.58 -9.54 -4.10
CA GLY A 59 2.89 -9.77 -3.50
C GLY A 59 4.01 -10.08 -4.49
N ASN A 60 3.81 -9.89 -5.80
CA ASN A 60 4.85 -10.02 -6.81
C ASN A 60 5.78 -8.79 -6.78
N PRO A 61 7.06 -8.95 -6.40
CA PRO A 61 7.99 -7.83 -6.26
C PRO A 61 8.64 -7.38 -7.56
N THR A 62 8.52 -8.15 -8.64
CA THR A 62 9.10 -7.83 -9.95
C THR A 62 8.06 -7.33 -10.95
N ALA A 63 6.84 -7.05 -10.49
CA ALA A 63 5.75 -6.60 -11.32
C ALA A 63 6.07 -5.24 -11.96
N ILE A 64 5.76 -5.12 -13.24
CA ILE A 64 5.85 -3.91 -14.03
C ILE A 64 4.48 -3.75 -14.68
N ASP A 65 3.86 -2.58 -14.49
CA ASP A 65 2.61 -2.28 -15.19
C ASP A 65 2.83 -2.35 -16.71
N PRO A 66 1.87 -2.86 -17.52
CA PRO A 66 2.05 -3.02 -18.96
C PRO A 66 2.42 -1.73 -19.71
N THR A 67 2.07 -0.56 -19.17
CA THR A 67 2.46 0.75 -19.75
C THR A 67 3.86 1.18 -19.36
N GLY A 68 4.51 0.48 -18.43
CA GLY A 68 5.82 0.84 -17.87
C GLY A 68 5.77 2.08 -16.98
N SER A 69 4.59 2.44 -16.45
CA SER A 69 4.42 3.63 -15.61
C SER A 69 4.69 3.39 -14.12
N THR A 70 4.46 2.17 -13.63
CA THR A 70 4.60 1.79 -12.22
C THR A 70 5.34 0.46 -12.04
N TYR A 71 6.15 0.36 -10.98
CA TYR A 71 7.06 -0.76 -10.75
C TYR A 71 7.00 -1.29 -9.31
N GLY A 72 7.32 -2.57 -9.17
CA GLY A 72 7.55 -3.21 -7.89
C GLY A 72 6.28 -3.64 -7.17
N ILE A 73 6.47 -4.17 -5.96
CA ILE A 73 5.43 -4.84 -5.17
C ILE A 73 4.21 -3.95 -4.83
N VAL A 74 4.39 -2.63 -4.84
CA VAL A 74 3.33 -1.65 -4.52
C VAL A 74 3.09 -0.66 -5.67
N GLN A 75 3.56 -0.99 -6.88
CA GLN A 75 3.33 -0.23 -8.11
C GLN A 75 3.64 1.27 -7.97
N ILE A 76 4.91 1.57 -7.69
CA ILE A 76 5.37 2.95 -7.48
C ILE A 76 5.54 3.65 -8.82
N GLY A 77 4.90 4.81 -8.95
CA GLY A 77 5.08 5.73 -10.06
C GLY A 77 6.38 6.54 -9.99
N LYS A 78 6.84 7.03 -11.14
CA LYS A 78 8.06 7.83 -11.26
C LYS A 78 8.01 9.13 -10.43
N ASP A 79 6.83 9.72 -10.29
CA ASP A 79 6.56 10.90 -9.48
C ASP A 79 6.83 10.66 -7.98
N HIS A 80 6.28 9.57 -7.42
CA HIS A 80 6.55 9.14 -6.05
C HIS A 80 8.03 8.86 -5.82
N LEU A 81 8.68 8.17 -6.76
CA LEU A 81 10.10 7.86 -6.68
C LEU A 81 10.97 9.12 -6.70
N ASN A 82 10.71 10.03 -7.63
CA ASN A 82 11.46 11.29 -7.75
C ASN A 82 11.31 12.16 -6.49
N ALA A 83 10.12 12.20 -5.92
CA ALA A 83 9.85 12.94 -4.69
C ALA A 83 10.56 12.34 -3.48
N TYR A 84 10.54 11.02 -3.35
CA TYR A 84 11.30 10.34 -2.30
C TYR A 84 12.80 10.59 -2.47
N ASN A 85 13.32 10.52 -3.70
CA ASN A 85 14.70 10.86 -4.02
C ASN A 85 15.06 12.30 -3.63
N CYS A 86 14.19 13.26 -3.97
CA CYS A 86 14.34 14.66 -3.55
C CYS A 86 14.44 14.79 -2.03
N ALA A 87 13.57 14.11 -1.29
CA ALA A 87 13.48 14.22 0.16
C ALA A 87 14.67 13.62 0.89
N HIS A 88 15.22 12.53 0.36
CA HIS A 88 16.27 11.74 1.02
C HIS A 88 17.66 11.90 0.39
N GLY A 89 17.79 12.72 -0.66
CA GLY A 89 19.04 12.86 -1.40
C GLY A 89 19.48 11.57 -2.10
N THR A 90 18.53 10.67 -2.39
CA THR A 90 18.79 9.40 -3.09
C THR A 90 18.59 9.54 -4.60
N SER A 91 18.98 8.51 -5.35
CA SER A 91 18.91 8.50 -6.82
C SER A 91 18.37 7.19 -7.37
N TYR A 92 17.43 6.57 -6.64
CA TYR A 92 16.78 5.33 -7.07
C TYR A 92 16.07 5.50 -8.42
N THR A 93 16.07 4.43 -9.20
CA THR A 93 15.39 4.29 -10.50
C THR A 93 14.26 3.28 -10.39
N LEU A 94 13.35 3.26 -11.37
CA LEU A 94 12.25 2.26 -11.39
C LEU A 94 12.78 0.82 -11.41
N SER A 95 13.94 0.57 -12.04
CA SER A 95 14.59 -0.73 -12.03
C SER A 95 15.10 -1.14 -10.64
N ASP A 96 15.48 -0.20 -9.79
CA ASP A 96 15.87 -0.48 -8.40
C ASP A 96 14.68 -1.05 -7.60
N LEU A 97 13.45 -0.65 -7.93
CA LEU A 97 12.22 -1.09 -7.26
C LEU A 97 11.83 -2.54 -7.58
N ILE A 98 12.50 -3.18 -8.54
CA ILE A 98 12.36 -4.60 -8.87
C ILE A 98 13.67 -5.39 -8.67
N GLY A 99 14.68 -4.77 -8.03
CA GLY A 99 15.97 -5.41 -7.77
C GLY A 99 16.81 -5.64 -9.02
N LYS A 100 16.67 -4.77 -10.03
CA LYS A 100 17.44 -4.83 -11.29
C LYS A 100 18.14 -3.52 -11.61
N GLY A 101 18.27 -2.62 -10.63
CA GLY A 101 18.93 -1.34 -10.81
C GLY A 101 20.39 -1.38 -10.38
N LYS A 102 21.06 -0.23 -10.46
CA LYS A 102 22.49 -0.10 -10.11
C LYS A 102 22.71 0.10 -8.61
N ILE A 103 21.70 0.61 -7.90
CA ILE A 103 21.77 0.89 -6.46
C ILE A 103 21.15 -0.27 -5.70
N VAL A 104 20.11 -0.87 -6.26
CA VAL A 104 19.38 -2.02 -5.70
C VAL A 104 19.31 -3.13 -6.74
N ASP A 105 20.03 -4.21 -6.47
CA ASP A 105 20.25 -5.36 -7.35
C ASP A 105 19.63 -6.67 -6.83
N ASN A 106 18.83 -6.58 -5.76
CA ASN A 106 18.18 -7.73 -5.14
C ASN A 106 16.76 -7.41 -4.70
N THR A 107 15.91 -8.44 -4.77
CA THR A 107 14.47 -8.33 -4.48
C THR A 107 14.17 -7.89 -3.06
N THR A 108 14.91 -8.38 -2.07
CA THR A 108 14.70 -8.08 -0.65
C THR A 108 14.84 -6.57 -0.38
N THR A 109 15.91 -5.98 -0.90
CA THR A 109 16.17 -4.54 -0.76
C THR A 109 15.18 -3.72 -1.59
N ALA A 110 14.79 -4.21 -2.77
CA ALA A 110 13.79 -3.55 -3.61
C ALA A 110 12.42 -3.45 -2.93
N VAL A 111 11.99 -4.53 -2.26
CA VAL A 111 10.76 -4.54 -1.45
C VAL A 111 10.90 -3.59 -0.25
N GLN A 112 12.07 -3.56 0.41
CA GLN A 112 12.31 -2.62 1.51
C GLN A 112 12.18 -1.16 1.07
N VAL A 113 12.82 -0.77 -0.03
CA VAL A 113 12.72 0.59 -0.58
C VAL A 113 11.28 0.90 -0.97
N SER A 114 10.60 -0.05 -1.62
CA SER A 114 9.20 0.12 -2.02
C SER A 114 8.28 0.39 -0.82
N PHE A 115 8.45 -0.36 0.26
CA PHE A 115 7.68 -0.16 1.48
C PHE A 115 8.06 1.11 2.24
N ASN A 116 9.31 1.57 2.19
CA ASN A 116 9.68 2.87 2.76
C ASN A 116 8.96 4.02 2.05
N ILE A 117 8.97 4.01 0.71
CA ILE A 117 8.28 5.01 -0.12
C ILE A 117 6.77 5.02 0.17
N LEU A 118 6.15 3.83 0.22
CA LEU A 118 4.73 3.69 0.53
C LEU A 118 4.41 4.14 1.97
N ALA A 119 5.19 3.69 2.96
CA ALA A 119 4.92 3.96 4.37
C ALA A 119 5.01 5.45 4.69
N GLN A 120 5.99 6.16 4.12
CA GLN A 120 6.11 7.60 4.28
C GLN A 120 4.89 8.33 3.70
N TYR A 121 4.46 7.95 2.50
CA TYR A 121 3.27 8.50 1.87
C TYR A 121 2.02 8.26 2.72
N LEU A 122 1.77 7.01 3.10
CA LEU A 122 0.60 6.64 3.88
C LEU A 122 0.60 7.33 5.24
N LYS A 123 1.76 7.52 5.89
CA LYS A 123 1.86 8.24 7.16
C LYS A 123 1.36 9.67 7.03
N ALA A 124 1.88 10.40 6.04
CA ALA A 124 1.50 11.78 5.81
C ALA A 124 0.02 11.91 5.45
N MET A 125 -0.47 11.08 4.51
CA MET A 125 -1.86 11.11 4.07
C MET A 125 -2.82 10.71 5.18
N THR A 126 -2.51 9.67 5.95
CA THR A 126 -3.38 9.20 7.06
C THR A 126 -3.40 10.20 8.20
N THR A 127 -2.31 10.93 8.44
CA THR A 127 -2.31 12.02 9.43
C THR A 127 -3.24 13.15 8.99
N LYS A 128 -3.34 13.41 7.68
CA LYS A 128 -4.23 14.44 7.12
C LYS A 128 -5.70 14.02 7.07
N THR A 129 -5.97 12.76 6.74
CA THR A 129 -7.33 12.24 6.48
C THR A 129 -7.95 11.52 7.67
N SER A 130 -7.14 11.11 8.64
CA SER A 130 -7.51 10.17 9.71
C SER A 130 -8.12 8.85 9.18
N SER A 131 -7.81 8.48 7.93
CA SER A 131 -8.45 7.34 7.26
C SER A 131 -7.49 6.62 6.33
N PHE A 132 -7.19 5.36 6.65
CA PHE A 132 -6.39 4.50 5.78
C PHE A 132 -7.05 4.26 4.42
N LYS A 133 -8.39 4.14 4.36
CA LYS A 133 -9.12 3.99 3.08
C LYS A 133 -8.83 5.15 2.13
N LEU A 134 -8.84 6.38 2.66
CA LEU A 134 -8.53 7.58 1.89
C LEU A 134 -7.05 7.60 1.50
N SER A 135 -6.14 7.26 2.41
CA SER A 135 -4.71 7.19 2.10
C SER A 135 -4.40 6.19 0.99
N ALA A 136 -4.99 5.00 1.03
CA ALA A 136 -4.87 3.99 -0.01
C ALA A 136 -5.50 4.45 -1.35
N THR A 137 -6.64 5.14 -1.29
CA THR A 137 -7.26 5.74 -2.48
C THR A 137 -6.32 6.73 -3.17
N GLY A 138 -5.67 7.59 -2.37
CA GLY A 138 -4.69 8.56 -2.88
C GLY A 138 -3.46 7.89 -3.48
N TRP A 139 -2.98 6.80 -2.87
CA TRP A 139 -1.84 6.03 -3.40
C TRP A 139 -2.12 5.49 -4.80
N ASN A 140 -3.31 4.93 -5.02
CA ASN A 140 -3.70 4.39 -6.32
C ASN A 140 -4.00 5.46 -7.38
N GLY A 141 -3.95 6.75 -7.02
CA GLY A 141 -4.26 7.86 -7.92
C GLY A 141 -5.76 8.03 -8.21
N ALA A 142 -6.63 7.23 -7.58
CA ALA A 142 -8.07 7.34 -7.75
C ALA A 142 -8.60 8.63 -7.09
N MET A 143 -9.30 9.47 -7.85
CA MET A 143 -9.80 10.76 -7.37
C MET A 143 -11.31 10.79 -7.24
N CYS A 144 -11.80 10.31 -6.10
CA CYS A 144 -13.21 10.34 -5.72
C CYS A 144 -13.58 11.64 -4.96
N GLY A 145 -13.14 12.77 -5.50
CA GLY A 145 -13.15 14.07 -4.82
C GLY A 145 -11.84 14.36 -4.10
N TYR A 146 -11.53 15.64 -3.93
CA TYR A 146 -10.27 16.10 -3.35
C TYR A 146 -10.46 17.36 -2.51
N SER A 147 -9.62 17.53 -1.50
CA SER A 147 -9.58 18.72 -0.65
C SER A 147 -8.14 19.16 -0.39
N GLY A 148 -7.62 19.96 -1.32
CA GLY A 148 -6.25 20.45 -1.28
C GLY A 148 -5.23 19.35 -1.53
N SER A 149 -4.00 19.60 -1.08
CA SER A 149 -2.87 18.70 -1.27
C SER A 149 -1.98 18.65 -0.03
N ILE A 150 -1.11 17.65 0.00
CA ILE A 150 -0.03 17.51 0.97
C ILE A 150 1.28 17.20 0.27
N ALA A 151 2.39 17.49 0.94
CA ALA A 151 3.73 17.09 0.51
C ALA A 151 4.19 15.86 1.34
N PRO A 152 3.81 14.63 0.95
CA PRO A 152 4.03 13.42 1.75
C PRO A 152 5.51 13.11 1.99
N TYR A 153 6.36 13.52 1.05
CA TYR A 153 7.81 13.31 1.13
C TYR A 153 8.54 14.51 1.73
N GLY A 154 7.84 15.58 2.10
CA GLY A 154 8.45 16.81 2.61
C GLY A 154 8.29 17.99 1.64
N SER A 155 8.41 19.19 2.19
CA SER A 155 8.19 20.44 1.45
C SER A 155 9.11 20.54 0.23
N GLY A 156 8.55 20.93 -0.91
CA GLY A 156 9.30 21.10 -2.17
C GLY A 156 9.51 19.81 -2.98
N CYS A 157 9.24 18.64 -2.41
CA CYS A 157 9.41 17.35 -3.10
C CYS A 157 8.10 16.81 -3.68
N GLY A 158 7.26 17.68 -4.23
CA GLY A 158 5.98 17.30 -4.86
C GLY A 158 4.78 17.31 -3.92
N ASN A 159 3.59 17.43 -4.51
CA ASN A 159 2.32 17.52 -3.81
C ASN A 159 1.34 16.49 -4.35
N TRP A 160 0.61 15.83 -3.45
CA TRP A 160 -0.42 14.85 -3.78
C TRP A 160 -1.79 15.34 -3.31
N PRO A 161 -2.84 15.15 -4.11
CA PRO A 161 -4.19 15.53 -3.72
C PRO A 161 -4.65 14.70 -2.53
N VAL A 162 -5.41 15.32 -1.64
CA VAL A 162 -6.00 14.63 -0.49
C VAL A 162 -7.40 14.16 -0.87
N PRO A 163 -7.64 12.84 -1.01
CA PRO A 163 -8.95 12.32 -1.36
C PRO A 163 -9.97 12.54 -0.25
N THR A 164 -11.22 12.83 -0.62
CA THR A 164 -12.34 13.03 0.33
C THR A 164 -13.31 11.84 0.36
N LYS A 165 -13.19 10.89 -0.57
CA LYS A 165 -13.99 9.66 -0.62
C LYS A 165 -13.10 8.49 -1.02
N ALA A 166 -13.40 7.32 -0.49
CA ALA A 166 -12.69 6.11 -0.84
C ALA A 166 -13.09 5.60 -2.23
N SER A 167 -12.11 5.11 -2.99
CA SER A 167 -12.34 4.26 -4.16
C SER A 167 -12.47 2.79 -3.75
N GLY A 168 -12.81 1.93 -4.71
CA GLY A 168 -12.84 0.48 -4.49
C GLY A 168 -11.49 -0.07 -4.05
N TYR A 169 -10.40 0.56 -4.52
CA TYR A 169 -9.05 0.30 -4.10
C TYR A 169 -8.86 0.57 -2.60
N GLY A 170 -9.29 1.74 -2.13
CA GLY A 170 -9.19 2.10 -0.71
C GLY A 170 -9.99 1.17 0.19
N GLU A 171 -11.19 0.77 -0.25
CA GLU A 171 -12.02 -0.22 0.43
C GLU A 171 -11.38 -1.61 0.45
N ALA A 172 -10.80 -2.07 -0.66
CA ALA A 172 -10.09 -3.34 -0.78
C ALA A 172 -8.86 -3.38 0.15
N ALA A 173 -8.03 -2.34 0.14
CA ALA A 173 -6.86 -2.24 0.99
C ALA A 173 -7.25 -2.27 2.48
N TYR A 174 -8.28 -1.53 2.87
CA TYR A 174 -8.78 -1.56 4.25
C TYR A 174 -9.30 -2.95 4.63
N LYS A 175 -10.14 -3.57 3.79
CA LYS A 175 -10.67 -4.92 4.02
C LYS A 175 -9.55 -5.92 4.30
N LEU A 176 -8.47 -5.87 3.50
CA LEU A 176 -7.30 -6.71 3.68
C LEU A 176 -6.54 -6.39 4.97
N ALA A 177 -6.21 -5.11 5.23
CA ALA A 177 -5.44 -4.71 6.40
C ALA A 177 -6.15 -5.05 7.72
N SER A 178 -7.48 -4.90 7.75
CA SER A 178 -8.30 -5.19 8.92
C SER A 178 -8.75 -6.65 9.03
N ALA A 179 -8.38 -7.52 8.09
CA ALA A 179 -8.88 -8.90 8.04
C ALA A 179 -8.41 -9.74 9.24
N TYR A 180 -7.20 -9.48 9.75
CA TYR A 180 -6.63 -10.21 10.86
C TYR A 180 -6.45 -9.31 12.09
N SER A 181 -7.40 -9.39 13.03
CA SER A 181 -7.45 -8.54 14.22
C SER A 181 -6.14 -8.46 15.03
N PRO A 182 -5.37 -9.55 15.23
CA PRO A 182 -4.08 -9.48 15.93
C PRO A 182 -3.03 -8.56 15.27
N TRP A 183 -3.21 -8.23 13.99
CA TRP A 183 -2.34 -7.29 13.27
C TRP A 183 -2.97 -5.90 13.11
N TRP A 184 -4.23 -5.70 13.47
CA TRP A 184 -4.96 -4.45 13.24
C TRP A 184 -5.39 -3.72 14.52
N ILE A 185 -5.69 -4.48 15.57
CA ILE A 185 -6.10 -3.96 16.87
C ILE A 185 -4.86 -3.71 17.73
N ASN A 186 -4.64 -2.46 18.11
CA ASN A 186 -3.53 -2.08 18.97
C ASN A 186 -3.78 -2.65 20.39
N PRO A 187 -2.92 -3.55 20.90
CA PRO A 187 -3.15 -4.24 22.17
C PRO A 187 -3.16 -3.29 23.37
N ASN A 188 -2.53 -2.12 23.27
CA ASN A 188 -2.48 -1.14 24.36
C ASN A 188 -3.77 -0.30 24.48
N THR A 189 -4.57 -0.24 23.42
CA THR A 189 -5.78 0.62 23.36
C THR A 189 -7.06 -0.17 23.10
N GLY A 190 -6.95 -1.41 22.59
CA GLY A 190 -8.09 -2.20 22.14
C GLY A 190 -8.76 -1.66 20.87
N GLN A 191 -8.17 -0.65 20.21
CA GLN A 191 -8.74 0.01 19.04
C GLN A 191 -7.99 -0.35 17.76
N ALA A 192 -8.72 -0.33 16.64
CA ALA A 192 -8.13 -0.43 15.31
C ALA A 192 -7.14 0.71 15.06
N SER A 193 -5.96 0.41 14.54
CA SER A 193 -4.93 1.41 14.25
C SER A 193 -4.18 1.09 12.97
N SER A 194 -4.20 2.05 12.05
CA SER A 194 -3.32 2.07 10.88
C SER A 194 -1.91 2.55 11.20
N PHE A 195 -1.66 3.07 12.41
CA PHE A 195 -0.33 3.52 12.85
C PHE A 195 0.42 2.40 13.54
N TYR A 196 1.75 2.47 13.46
CA TYR A 196 2.65 1.50 14.07
C TYR A 196 2.45 1.42 15.59
N PHE A 197 2.29 0.20 16.10
CA PHE A 197 2.23 -0.09 17.55
C PHE A 197 3.13 -1.27 17.94
N GLY A 198 3.99 -1.72 17.02
CA GLY A 198 4.90 -2.84 17.22
C GLY A 198 5.07 -3.67 15.96
N ASP A 199 6.11 -4.49 15.95
CA ASP A 199 6.36 -5.45 14.88
C ASP A 199 5.28 -6.54 14.88
N LEU A 200 4.78 -6.85 13.68
CA LEU A 200 3.91 -7.99 13.50
C LEU A 200 4.73 -9.28 13.53
N LYS A 201 4.12 -10.33 14.08
CA LYS A 201 4.68 -11.69 14.05
C LYS A 201 3.94 -12.51 13.00
N GLU A 202 4.64 -13.48 12.42
CA GLU A 202 4.07 -14.40 11.43
C GLU A 202 2.76 -15.00 11.94
N ALA A 203 1.74 -14.99 11.08
CA ALA A 203 0.45 -15.55 11.41
C ALA A 203 0.52 -17.07 11.26
N LYS A 204 -0.17 -17.79 12.14
CA LYS A 204 -0.26 -19.25 12.02
C LYS A 204 -0.86 -19.62 10.66
N SER A 205 -0.40 -20.75 10.09
CA SER A 205 -1.00 -21.31 8.88
C SER A 205 -2.51 -21.46 9.05
N GLY A 206 -3.28 -21.01 8.06
CA GLY A 206 -4.75 -21.03 8.08
C GLY A 206 -5.41 -19.96 8.96
N ALA A 207 -4.69 -18.96 9.45
CA ALA A 207 -5.28 -17.86 10.24
C ALA A 207 -6.40 -17.10 9.49
N LEU A 208 -6.31 -17.04 8.16
CA LEU A 208 -7.36 -16.57 7.25
C LEU A 208 -7.41 -17.51 6.02
N PRO A 209 -8.50 -17.49 5.23
CA PRO A 209 -8.50 -18.06 3.89
C PRO A 209 -7.33 -17.53 3.06
N VAL A 210 -6.83 -18.33 2.11
CA VAL A 210 -5.69 -17.92 1.27
C VAL A 210 -6.03 -16.67 0.46
N TYR A 211 -7.25 -16.58 -0.06
CA TYR A 211 -7.73 -15.49 -0.89
C TYR A 211 -8.88 -14.73 -0.24
N THR A 212 -9.04 -13.47 -0.63
CA THR A 212 -10.23 -12.66 -0.39
C THR A 212 -10.69 -12.07 -1.71
N THR A 213 -11.99 -12.10 -1.96
CA THR A 213 -12.57 -11.48 -3.15
C THR A 213 -12.85 -10.01 -2.89
N VAL A 214 -12.49 -9.16 -3.84
CA VAL A 214 -12.85 -7.73 -3.85
C VAL A 214 -13.66 -7.41 -5.10
N CYS A 215 -14.69 -6.58 -4.93
CA CYS A 215 -15.60 -6.21 -6.00
C CYS A 215 -15.13 -4.94 -6.71
N PHE A 216 -15.38 -4.87 -8.01
CA PHE A 216 -15.17 -3.65 -8.79
C PHE A 216 -16.37 -2.70 -8.70
N GLY A 217 -16.15 -1.44 -9.05
CA GLY A 217 -17.20 -0.48 -9.37
C GLY A 217 -17.23 -0.18 -10.87
N PRO A 218 -18.15 0.69 -11.34
CA PRO A 218 -18.26 1.10 -12.74
C PRO A 218 -16.98 1.70 -13.31
#